data_AF-G4VBZ8-F1
#
_entry.id   AF-G4VBZ8-F1
#
_cell.length_a   1.000
_cell.length_b   1.000
_cell.length_c   1.000
_cell.angle_alpha   90.00
_cell.angle_beta   90.00
_cell.angle_gamma   90.00
#
_symmetry.space_group_name_H-M   'P 1'
#
loop_
_entity.id
_entity.type
_entity.pdbx_description
1 polymer ?
#
loop_
_entity_poly.entity_id
_entity_poly.type
_entity_poly.pdbx_seq_one_letter_code
_entity_poly.pdbx_strand_id
1 'polypeptide(L)'
;MNATSYNGVDGKDEILSSLEKLSKTELEALLSDHEGIKKLAKNCPDIKKIESDKEACMNENRRQAEANLSMEPTFNMIKTELVETYSNYKQLEIEYMKRKSEVDNIGTKYSPSVILALLQTANAQAEEQSEELASRFLDKAMDVDAFLKDFIPLRKLCNERRFKCEKLAEQISSGHIRVSSFTNAPHSSYVPNVMMNSDVSGSTSQLYPSLLSLSSTNDHLAPTYGFKI
;
A
#
# COMPACT_ATOMS: atom_id res chain seq x y z
N MET A 1 28.06 4.50 -27.05
CA MET A 1 27.63 4.60 -28.46
C MET A 1 28.73 5.29 -29.25
N ASN A 2 29.72 4.55 -29.76
CA ASN A 2 30.70 5.11 -30.70
C ASN A 2 30.07 5.10 -32.08
N ALA A 3 29.38 6.20 -32.43
CA ALA A 3 28.99 6.50 -33.80
C ALA A 3 30.24 6.94 -34.58
N THR A 4 31.22 6.04 -34.70
CA THR A 4 32.40 6.29 -35.53
C THR A 4 31.94 6.22 -36.98
N SER A 5 31.70 7.39 -37.55
CA SER A 5 31.77 7.70 -38.98
C SER A 5 31.32 6.57 -39.93
N TYR A 6 30.01 6.48 -40.15
CA TYR A 6 29.46 5.78 -41.32
C TYR A 6 29.59 6.63 -42.62
N ASN A 7 30.37 7.71 -42.57
CA ASN A 7 30.73 8.53 -43.73
C ASN A 7 31.85 7.80 -44.48
N GLY A 8 31.45 6.93 -45.41
CA GLY A 8 32.37 6.06 -46.11
C GLY A 8 33.44 6.79 -46.91
N VAL A 9 34.70 6.40 -46.74
CA VAL A 9 35.75 6.56 -47.77
C VAL A 9 36.80 5.45 -47.70
N ASP A 10 37.03 4.76 -46.58
CA ASP A 10 38.13 3.77 -46.51
C ASP A 10 37.92 2.54 -47.43
N GLY A 11 36.70 2.05 -47.60
CA GLY A 11 36.43 0.90 -48.49
C GLY A 11 36.51 1.19 -50.00
N LYS A 12 36.64 2.46 -50.42
CA LYS A 12 36.77 2.77 -51.86
C LYS A 12 38.05 2.14 -52.43
N ASP A 13 39.14 2.17 -51.66
CA ASP A 13 40.45 1.69 -52.12
C ASP A 13 40.47 0.17 -52.33
N GLU A 14 39.76 -0.59 -51.49
CA GLU A 14 39.68 -2.05 -51.63
C GLU A 14 38.77 -2.50 -52.77
N ILE A 15 37.67 -1.78 -53.02
CA ILE A 15 36.81 -2.03 -54.18
C ILE A 15 37.59 -1.70 -55.46
N LEU A 16 38.30 -0.57 -55.49
CA LEU A 16 39.14 -0.18 -56.63
C LEU A 16 40.26 -1.21 -56.88
N SER A 17 40.93 -1.69 -55.82
CA SER A 17 41.95 -2.73 -55.90
C SER A 17 41.40 -4.07 -56.42
N SER A 18 40.13 -4.36 -56.15
CA SER A 18 39.46 -5.54 -56.69
C SER A 18 39.14 -5.36 -58.17
N LEU A 19 38.62 -4.18 -58.56
CA LEU A 19 38.30 -3.83 -59.94
C LEU A 19 39.55 -3.75 -60.84
N GLU A 20 40.68 -3.28 -60.31
CA GLU A 20 41.96 -3.16 -61.04
C GLU A 20 42.49 -4.53 -61.51
N LYS A 21 42.15 -5.61 -60.79
CA LYS A 21 42.58 -6.98 -61.11
C LYS A 21 41.74 -7.64 -62.21
N LEU A 22 40.62 -7.06 -62.61
CA LEU A 22 39.75 -7.59 -63.65
C LEU A 22 40.23 -7.12 -65.03
N SER A 23 40.15 -8.00 -66.02
CA SER A 23 40.37 -7.64 -67.42
C SER A 23 39.25 -6.75 -67.98
N LYS A 24 39.51 -6.05 -69.09
CA LYS A 24 38.53 -5.19 -69.77
C LYS A 24 37.22 -5.94 -70.08
N THR A 25 37.31 -7.17 -70.58
CA THR A 25 36.13 -8.00 -70.91
C THR A 25 35.35 -8.39 -69.66
N GLU A 26 36.02 -8.71 -68.56
CA GLU A 26 35.37 -9.02 -67.27
C GLU A 26 34.71 -7.77 -66.67
N LEU A 27 35.33 -6.60 -66.81
CA LEU A 27 34.76 -5.34 -66.34
C LEU A 27 33.54 -4.91 -67.16
N GLU A 28 33.54 -5.12 -68.49
CA GLU A 28 32.37 -4.90 -69.36
C GLU A 28 31.23 -5.88 -69.04
N ALA A 29 31.56 -7.14 -68.77
CA ALA A 29 30.59 -8.14 -68.32
C ALA A 29 30.02 -7.78 -66.95
N LEU A 30 30.86 -7.37 -66.00
CA LEU A 30 30.46 -6.93 -64.66
C LEU A 30 29.59 -5.67 -64.72
N LEU A 31 29.91 -4.70 -65.58
CA LEU A 31 29.12 -3.49 -65.76
C LEU A 31 27.70 -3.81 -66.27
N SER A 32 27.57 -4.87 -67.05
CA SER A 32 26.28 -5.35 -67.58
C SER A 32 25.53 -6.27 -66.60
N ASP A 33 26.22 -6.81 -65.59
CA ASP A 33 25.67 -7.74 -64.60
C ASP A 33 25.47 -7.07 -63.23
N HIS A 34 24.24 -6.61 -62.99
CA HIS A 34 23.86 -5.97 -61.73
C HIS A 34 24.04 -6.89 -60.50
N GLU A 35 23.79 -8.20 -60.64
CA GLU A 35 23.98 -9.13 -59.52
C GLU A 35 25.47 -9.37 -59.25
N GLY A 36 26.30 -9.35 -60.29
CA GLY A 36 27.76 -9.31 -60.18
C GLY A 36 28.25 -8.10 -59.40
N ILE A 37 27.77 -6.89 -59.72
CA ILE A 37 28.10 -5.65 -58.99
C ILE A 37 27.66 -5.75 -57.52
N LYS A 38 26.45 -6.24 -57.27
CA LYS A 38 25.91 -6.43 -55.91
C LYS A 38 26.72 -7.44 -55.11
N LYS A 39 27.18 -8.53 -55.76
CA LYS A 39 28.06 -9.52 -55.14
C LYS A 39 29.42 -8.93 -54.81
N LEU A 40 30.01 -8.12 -55.71
CA LEU A 40 31.25 -7.39 -55.43
C LEU A 40 31.07 -6.43 -54.24
N ALA A 41 29.98 -5.66 -54.22
CA ALA A 41 29.65 -4.77 -53.11
C ALA A 41 29.51 -5.54 -51.79
N LYS A 42 28.71 -6.61 -51.74
CA LYS A 42 28.60 -7.48 -50.56
C LYS A 42 29.92 -8.09 -50.11
N ASN A 43 30.85 -8.29 -51.04
CA ASN A 43 32.17 -8.84 -50.74
C ASN A 43 33.15 -7.80 -50.17
N CYS A 44 32.85 -6.51 -50.26
CA CYS A 44 33.74 -5.47 -49.72
C CYS A 44 33.81 -5.55 -48.17
N PRO A 45 34.96 -5.22 -47.57
CA PRO A 45 35.15 -5.31 -46.12
C PRO A 45 34.14 -4.48 -45.33
N ASP A 46 33.80 -3.29 -45.80
CA ASP A 46 32.85 -2.39 -45.15
C ASP A 46 31.45 -3.04 -45.04
N ILE A 47 30.91 -3.56 -46.15
CA ILE A 47 29.58 -4.20 -46.14
C ILE A 47 29.61 -5.47 -45.28
N LYS A 48 30.67 -6.28 -45.35
CA LYS A 48 30.83 -7.45 -44.46
C LYS A 48 30.87 -7.05 -43.00
N LYS A 49 31.58 -5.97 -42.65
CA LYS A 49 31.65 -5.46 -41.29
C LYS A 49 30.27 -4.99 -40.82
N ILE A 50 29.54 -4.27 -41.66
CA ILE A 50 28.16 -3.82 -41.38
C ILE A 50 27.24 -5.02 -41.15
N GLU A 51 27.29 -6.03 -42.02
CA GLU A 51 26.49 -7.25 -41.87
C GLU A 51 26.84 -8.00 -40.58
N SER A 52 28.14 -8.09 -40.24
CA SER A 52 28.60 -8.68 -38.98
C SER A 52 28.15 -7.88 -37.76
N ASP A 53 28.28 -6.54 -37.77
CA ASP A 53 27.86 -5.66 -36.69
C ASP A 53 26.32 -5.71 -36.50
N LYS A 54 25.57 -5.79 -37.59
CA LYS A 54 24.12 -6.00 -37.57
C LYS A 54 23.75 -7.33 -36.91
N GLU A 55 24.38 -8.42 -37.33
CA GLU A 55 24.13 -9.75 -36.76
C GLU A 55 24.50 -9.81 -35.27
N ALA A 56 25.62 -9.19 -34.89
CA ALA A 56 26.01 -9.05 -33.48
C ALA A 56 24.98 -8.26 -32.67
N CYS A 57 24.48 -7.14 -33.20
CA CYS A 57 23.44 -6.34 -32.56
C CYS A 57 22.11 -7.09 -32.44
N MET A 58 21.71 -7.83 -33.48
CA MET A 58 20.48 -8.63 -33.48
C MET A 58 20.56 -9.77 -32.46
N ASN A 59 21.71 -10.43 -32.37
CA ASN A 59 21.95 -11.47 -31.35
C ASN A 59 21.95 -10.90 -29.94
N GLU A 60 22.54 -9.73 -29.73
CA GLU A 60 22.52 -9.06 -28.42
C GLU A 60 21.10 -8.63 -28.03
N ASN A 61 20.33 -8.05 -28.96
CA ASN A 61 18.92 -7.71 -28.74
C ASN A 61 18.11 -8.97 -28.38
N ARG A 62 18.25 -10.05 -29.16
CA ARG A 62 17.58 -11.32 -28.91
C ARG A 62 17.94 -11.87 -27.52
N ARG A 63 19.23 -11.88 -27.16
CA ARG A 63 19.70 -12.34 -25.84
C ARG A 63 19.09 -11.51 -24.71
N GLN A 64 19.00 -10.19 -24.86
CA GLN A 64 18.35 -9.31 -23.88
C GLN A 64 16.85 -9.55 -23.80
N ALA A 65 16.17 -9.74 -24.93
CA ALA A 65 14.75 -10.07 -24.96
C ALA A 65 14.46 -11.41 -24.29
N GLU A 66 15.25 -12.45 -24.58
CA GLU A 66 15.17 -13.76 -23.94
C GLU A 66 15.42 -13.66 -22.42
N ALA A 67 16.41 -12.87 -22.00
CA ALA A 67 16.68 -12.63 -20.58
C ALA A 67 15.49 -11.93 -19.89
N ASN A 68 14.91 -10.90 -20.51
CA ASN A 68 13.75 -10.21 -19.94
C ASN A 68 12.53 -11.15 -19.84
N LEU A 69 12.26 -11.94 -20.89
CA LEU A 69 11.21 -12.96 -20.89
C LEU A 69 11.44 -14.01 -19.80
N SER A 70 12.69 -14.37 -19.52
CA SER A 70 13.02 -15.31 -18.43
C SER A 70 12.70 -14.77 -17.03
N MET A 71 12.63 -13.44 -16.86
CA MET A 71 12.32 -12.77 -15.59
C MET A 71 10.81 -12.56 -15.40
N GLU A 72 10.01 -12.62 -16.46
CA GLU A 72 8.56 -12.42 -16.39
C GLU A 72 7.86 -13.37 -15.40
N PRO A 73 8.18 -14.69 -15.34
CA PRO A 73 7.53 -15.60 -14.39
C PRO A 73 7.80 -15.24 -12.92
N THR A 74 9.05 -14.91 -12.58
CA THR A 74 9.43 -14.56 -11.21
C THR A 74 8.81 -13.22 -10.80
N PHE A 75 8.79 -12.25 -11.71
CA PHE A 75 8.11 -10.97 -11.50
C PHE A 75 6.61 -11.15 -11.23
N ASN A 76 5.92 -11.94 -12.07
CA ASN A 76 4.49 -12.19 -11.91
C ASN A 76 4.16 -12.97 -10.64
N MET A 77 5.02 -13.91 -10.23
CA MET A 77 4.90 -14.62 -8.96
C MET A 77 4.96 -13.65 -7.78
N ILE A 78 6.03 -12.83 -7.70
CA ILE A 78 6.20 -11.84 -6.61
C ILE A 78 5.05 -10.84 -6.60
N LYS A 79 4.61 -10.37 -7.78
CA LYS A 79 3.46 -9.47 -7.91
C LYS A 79 2.20 -10.09 -7.33
N THR A 80 1.94 -11.36 -7.62
CA THR A 80 0.74 -12.07 -7.15
C THR A 80 0.80 -12.28 -5.63
N GLU A 81 1.94 -12.71 -5.10
CA GLU A 81 2.17 -12.87 -3.66
C GLU A 81 2.00 -11.56 -2.89
N LEU A 82 2.51 -10.46 -3.45
CA LEU A 82 2.35 -9.13 -2.85
C LEU A 82 0.88 -8.71 -2.80
N VAL A 83 0.14 -8.92 -3.89
CA VAL A 83 -1.30 -8.60 -3.97
C VAL A 83 -2.09 -9.44 -2.96
N GLU A 84 -1.82 -10.73 -2.87
CA GLU A 84 -2.48 -11.62 -1.91
C GLU A 84 -2.19 -11.23 -0.46
N THR A 85 -0.90 -11.01 -0.13
CA THR A 85 -0.47 -10.60 1.22
C THR A 85 -1.07 -9.26 1.60
N TYR A 86 -1.10 -8.30 0.68
CA TYR A 86 -1.72 -6.99 0.92
C TYR A 86 -3.23 -7.09 1.11
N SER A 87 -3.91 -7.92 0.32
CA SER A 87 -5.35 -8.17 0.47
C SER A 87 -5.67 -8.79 1.83
N ASN A 88 -4.87 -9.76 2.28
CA ASN A 88 -5.01 -10.37 3.60
C ASN A 88 -4.78 -9.34 4.72
N TYR A 89 -3.71 -8.56 4.63
CA TYR A 89 -3.46 -7.46 5.56
C TYR A 89 -4.64 -6.50 5.65
N LYS A 90 -5.23 -6.11 4.52
CA LYS A 90 -6.40 -5.22 4.49
C LYS A 90 -7.64 -5.84 5.14
N GLN A 91 -7.88 -7.13 4.93
CA GLN A 91 -8.96 -7.83 5.62
C GLN A 91 -8.74 -7.84 7.14
N LEU A 92 -7.51 -8.13 7.57
CA LEU A 92 -7.15 -8.15 8.99
C LEU A 92 -7.24 -6.76 9.64
N GLU A 93 -6.85 -5.71 8.90
CA GLU A 93 -7.00 -4.32 9.33
C GLU A 93 -8.46 -3.97 9.62
N ILE A 94 -9.39 -4.36 8.74
CA ILE A 94 -10.83 -4.13 8.93
C ILE A 94 -11.35 -4.87 10.18
N GLU A 95 -11.01 -6.15 10.33
CA GLU A 95 -11.43 -6.95 11.49
C GLU A 95 -10.86 -6.39 12.81
N TYR A 96 -9.59 -5.97 12.79
CA TYR A 96 -8.97 -5.31 13.94
C TYR A 96 -9.70 -4.02 14.32
N MET A 97 -9.99 -3.14 13.35
CA MET A 97 -10.67 -1.87 13.62
C MET A 97 -12.10 -2.09 14.14
N LYS A 98 -12.82 -3.09 13.60
CA LYS A 98 -14.13 -3.48 14.11
C LYS A 98 -14.07 -3.93 15.56
N ARG A 99 -13.15 -4.86 15.88
CA ARG A 99 -12.98 -5.37 17.24
C ARG A 99 -12.52 -4.30 18.21
N LYS A 100 -11.65 -3.40 17.76
CA LYS A 100 -11.24 -2.23 18.54
C LYS A 100 -12.44 -1.34 18.88
N SER A 101 -13.27 -1.01 17.88
CA SER A 101 -14.49 -0.23 18.10
C SER A 101 -15.47 -0.92 19.07
N GLU A 102 -15.64 -2.24 18.98
CA GLU A 102 -16.44 -3.02 19.94
C GLU A 102 -15.91 -2.90 21.36
N VAL A 103 -14.59 -3.04 21.56
CA VAL A 103 -13.93 -2.88 22.86
C VAL A 103 -14.07 -1.46 23.39
N ASP A 104 -13.84 -0.44 22.57
CA ASP A 104 -13.97 0.96 22.96
C ASP A 104 -15.42 1.30 23.35
N ASN A 105 -16.41 0.76 22.63
CA ASN A 105 -17.83 0.90 22.96
C ASN A 105 -18.20 0.24 24.30
N ILE A 106 -17.63 -0.92 24.62
CA ILE A 106 -17.82 -1.56 25.93
C ILE A 106 -17.11 -0.75 27.01
N GLY A 107 -15.87 -0.33 26.75
CA GLY A 107 -15.06 0.48 27.68
C GLY A 107 -15.72 1.80 28.04
N THR A 108 -16.38 2.46 27.09
CA THR A 108 -17.15 3.70 27.33
C THR A 108 -18.42 3.43 28.14
N LYS A 109 -19.22 2.42 27.76
CA LYS A 109 -20.48 2.06 28.45
C LYS A 109 -20.28 1.62 29.89
N TYR A 110 -19.24 0.85 30.16
CA TYR A 110 -18.92 0.31 31.48
C TYR A 110 -17.73 1.01 32.13
N SER A 111 -17.43 2.24 31.69
CA SER A 111 -16.43 3.04 32.37
C SER A 111 -16.86 3.28 33.83
N PRO A 112 -15.94 3.21 34.80
CA PRO A 112 -16.26 3.40 36.21
C PRO A 112 -16.98 4.72 36.51
N SER A 113 -16.65 5.78 35.76
CA SER A 113 -17.31 7.08 35.84
C SER A 113 -18.77 7.03 35.38
N VAL A 114 -19.07 6.33 34.27
CA VAL A 114 -20.44 6.12 33.81
C VAL A 114 -21.24 5.29 34.81
N ILE A 115 -20.66 4.22 35.35
CA ILE A 115 -21.30 3.40 36.37
C ILE A 115 -21.61 4.22 37.63
N LEU A 116 -20.67 5.05 38.09
CA LEU A 116 -20.89 5.94 39.23
C LEU A 116 -22.01 6.93 38.96
N ALA A 117 -22.03 7.56 37.79
CA ALA A 117 -23.08 8.51 37.42
C ALA A 117 -24.47 7.86 37.35
N LEU A 118 -24.58 6.66 36.77
CA LEU A 118 -25.83 5.89 36.75
C LEU A 118 -26.28 5.50 38.15
N LEU A 119 -25.35 5.08 39.01
CA LEU A 119 -25.64 4.72 40.39
C LEU A 119 -26.11 5.93 41.21
N GLN A 120 -25.48 7.10 41.02
CA GLN A 120 -25.89 8.36 41.64
C GLN A 120 -27.28 8.79 41.17
N THR A 121 -27.57 8.64 39.88
CA THR A 121 -28.91 8.91 39.32
C THR A 121 -29.96 8.01 39.97
N ALA A 122 -29.68 6.71 40.05
CA ALA A 122 -30.57 5.74 40.69
C ALA A 122 -30.70 5.97 42.21
N ASN A 123 -29.66 6.49 42.86
CA ASN A 123 -29.71 6.90 44.26
C ASN A 123 -30.62 8.11 44.46
N ALA A 124 -30.47 9.14 43.63
CA ALA A 124 -31.31 10.34 43.67
C ALA A 124 -32.80 10.00 43.44
N GLN A 125 -33.08 9.11 42.49
CA GLN A 125 -34.45 8.63 42.26
C GLN A 125 -35.04 7.91 43.48
N ALA A 126 -34.26 7.05 44.15
CA ALA A 126 -34.73 6.37 45.35
C ALA A 126 -34.94 7.33 46.53
N GLU A 127 -34.07 8.35 46.66
CA GLU A 127 -34.22 9.42 47.66
C GLU A 127 -35.51 10.21 47.41
N GLU A 128 -35.75 10.67 46.17
CA GLU A 128 -36.95 11.40 45.78
C GLU A 128 -38.22 10.60 46.08
N GLN A 129 -38.27 9.32 45.68
CA GLN A 129 -39.40 8.45 45.98
C GLN A 129 -39.63 8.28 47.49
N SER A 130 -38.55 8.21 48.28
CA SER A 130 -38.64 8.08 49.72
C SER A 130 -39.14 9.35 50.41
N GLU A 131 -38.78 10.51 49.87
CA GLU A 131 -39.23 11.82 50.35
C GLU A 131 -40.69 12.08 49.96
N GLU A 132 -41.11 11.68 48.76
CA GLU A 132 -42.51 11.73 48.35
C GLU A 132 -43.39 10.86 49.26
N LEU A 133 -42.91 9.66 49.60
CA LEU A 133 -43.63 8.77 50.52
C LEU A 133 -43.72 9.36 51.93
N ALA A 134 -42.64 9.96 52.43
CA ALA A 134 -42.63 10.65 53.72
C ALA A 134 -43.59 11.86 53.72
N SER A 135 -43.59 12.64 52.64
CA SER A 135 -44.47 13.80 52.48
C SER A 135 -45.95 13.38 52.52
N ARG A 136 -46.33 12.33 51.78
CA ARG A 136 -47.69 11.79 51.81
C ARG A 136 -48.12 11.29 53.20
N PHE A 137 -47.20 10.73 53.98
CA PHE A 137 -47.48 10.35 55.36
C PHE A 137 -47.73 11.57 56.26
N LEU A 138 -46.92 12.62 56.13
CA LEU A 138 -47.09 13.87 56.89
C LEU A 138 -48.39 14.60 56.54
N ASP A 139 -48.82 14.52 55.28
CA ASP A 139 -50.10 15.03 54.80
C ASP A 139 -51.31 14.18 55.24
N LYS A 140 -51.09 13.15 56.07
CA LYS A 140 -52.10 12.18 56.54
C LYS A 140 -52.82 11.46 55.40
N ALA A 141 -52.17 11.33 54.23
CA ALA A 141 -52.71 10.63 53.08
C ALA A 141 -52.52 9.11 53.14
N MET A 142 -51.79 8.60 54.13
CA MET A 142 -51.58 7.17 54.39
C MET A 142 -51.53 6.86 55.89
N ASP A 143 -51.85 5.63 56.26
CA ASP A 143 -51.71 5.15 57.64
C ASP A 143 -50.25 4.78 57.99
N VAL A 144 -49.99 4.59 59.28
CA VAL A 144 -48.63 4.30 59.79
C VAL A 144 -48.12 2.93 59.32
N ASP A 145 -48.97 1.91 59.29
CA ASP A 145 -48.55 0.54 58.96
C ASP A 145 -48.19 0.42 57.47
N ALA A 146 -48.98 1.03 56.59
CA ALA A 146 -48.73 1.17 55.15
C ALA A 146 -47.48 2.00 54.88
N PHE A 147 -47.29 3.12 55.59
CA PHE A 147 -46.07 3.92 55.49
C PHE A 147 -44.83 3.10 55.83
N LEU A 148 -44.81 2.44 56.99
CA LEU A 148 -43.64 1.67 57.43
C LEU A 148 -43.33 0.50 56.49
N LYS A 149 -44.36 -0.14 55.94
CA LYS A 149 -44.22 -1.25 54.99
C LYS A 149 -43.44 -0.84 53.73
N ASP A 150 -43.71 0.34 53.18
CA ASP A 150 -43.11 0.78 51.91
C ASP A 150 -41.85 1.65 52.14
N PHE A 151 -41.82 2.45 53.21
CA PHE A 151 -40.73 3.39 53.50
C PHE A 151 -39.46 2.68 53.95
N ILE A 152 -39.56 1.70 54.85
CA ILE A 152 -38.37 1.04 55.41
C ILE A 152 -37.54 0.35 54.31
N PRO A 153 -38.12 -0.46 53.40
CA PRO A 153 -37.37 -1.06 52.30
C PRO A 153 -36.78 -0.02 51.34
N LEU A 154 -37.54 1.03 51.00
CA LEU A 154 -37.09 2.06 50.07
C LEU A 154 -35.94 2.90 50.66
N ARG A 155 -36.04 3.30 51.92
CA ARG A 155 -34.98 4.03 52.63
C ARG A 155 -33.73 3.16 52.79
N LYS A 156 -33.88 1.87 53.06
CA LYS A 156 -32.76 0.92 53.08
C LYS A 156 -32.06 0.86 51.73
N LEU A 157 -32.82 0.75 50.63
CA LEU A 157 -32.27 0.75 49.27
C LEU A 157 -31.54 2.05 48.94
N CYS A 158 -32.10 3.20 49.34
CA CYS A 158 -31.44 4.50 49.18
C CYS A 158 -30.10 4.52 49.93
N ASN A 159 -30.09 4.19 51.21
CA ASN A 159 -28.87 4.18 52.01
C ASN A 159 -27.80 3.22 51.46
N GLU A 160 -28.21 2.05 50.96
CA GLU A 160 -27.31 1.11 50.32
C GLU A 160 -26.69 1.67 49.03
N ARG A 161 -27.50 2.28 48.15
CA ARG A 161 -27.02 2.93 46.93
C ARG A 161 -26.09 4.09 47.23
N ARG A 162 -26.42 4.90 48.23
CA ARG A 162 -25.57 6.00 48.71
C ARG A 162 -24.20 5.49 49.14
N PHE A 163 -24.17 4.47 50.00
CA PHE A 163 -22.90 3.87 50.46
C PHE A 163 -22.08 3.32 49.28
N LYS A 164 -22.73 2.66 48.31
CA LYS A 164 -22.04 2.17 47.10
C LYS A 164 -21.50 3.31 46.24
N CYS A 165 -22.22 4.43 46.10
CA CYS A 165 -21.71 5.62 45.40
C CYS A 165 -20.46 6.16 46.07
N GLU A 166 -20.50 6.33 47.40
CA GLU A 166 -19.38 6.85 48.19
C GLU A 166 -18.15 5.95 48.07
N LYS A 167 -18.33 4.62 48.18
CA LYS A 167 -17.23 3.66 48.05
C LYS A 167 -16.66 3.59 46.64
N LEU A 168 -17.50 3.63 45.61
CA LEU A 168 -17.02 3.64 44.23
C LEU A 168 -16.29 4.95 43.90
N ALA A 169 -16.79 6.09 44.37
CA ALA A 169 -16.13 7.38 44.22
C ALA A 169 -14.76 7.42 44.94
N GLU A 170 -14.69 6.86 46.15
CA GLU A 170 -13.44 6.67 46.90
C GLU A 170 -12.45 5.82 46.09
N GLN A 171 -12.86 4.65 45.59
CA GLN A 171 -12.00 3.77 44.81
C GLN A 171 -11.46 4.40 43.50
N ILE A 172 -12.27 5.22 42.83
CA ILE A 172 -11.86 5.99 41.66
C ILE A 172 -10.85 7.07 42.06
N SER A 173 -11.12 7.83 43.12
CA SER A 173 -10.24 8.91 43.59
C SER A 173 -8.93 8.41 44.18
N SER A 174 -8.92 7.25 44.84
CA SER A 174 -7.72 6.61 45.39
C SER A 174 -6.86 5.96 44.31
N GLY A 175 -7.29 5.97 43.05
CA GLY A 175 -6.57 5.34 41.93
C GLY A 175 -6.59 3.81 41.95
N HIS A 176 -7.39 3.20 42.84
CA HIS A 176 -7.56 1.75 42.85
C HIS A 176 -8.26 1.28 41.57
N ILE A 177 -9.16 2.10 41.04
CA ILE A 177 -9.80 1.92 39.74
C ILE A 177 -9.14 2.89 38.76
N ARG A 178 -8.31 2.36 37.86
CA ARG A 178 -7.73 3.16 36.79
C ARG A 178 -8.81 3.48 35.74
N VAL A 179 -9.19 4.75 35.67
CA VAL A 179 -9.99 5.25 34.55
C VAL A 179 -9.05 5.44 33.38
N SER A 180 -8.90 4.41 32.56
CA SER A 180 -8.15 4.52 31.31
C SER A 180 -8.88 5.47 30.38
N SER A 181 -8.25 6.61 30.05
CA SER A 181 -8.63 7.37 28.87
C SER A 181 -8.16 6.57 27.65
N PHE A 182 -9.07 5.87 26.99
CA PHE A 182 -8.79 5.31 25.68
C PHE A 182 -8.62 6.49 24.72
N THR A 183 -7.37 6.93 24.53
CA THR A 183 -7.06 7.94 23.54
C THR A 183 -7.10 7.28 22.17
N ASN A 184 -8.02 7.73 21.32
CA ASN A 184 -8.07 7.38 19.91
C ASN A 184 -6.82 7.94 19.23
N ALA A 185 -5.68 7.25 19.29
CA ALA A 185 -4.55 7.59 18.44
C ALA A 185 -4.95 7.28 16.98
N PRO A 186 -4.95 8.28 16.07
CA PRO A 186 -5.16 8.02 14.66
C PRO A 186 -3.99 7.17 14.16
N HIS A 187 -4.25 5.93 13.76
CA HIS A 187 -3.26 5.16 13.02
C HIS A 187 -3.05 5.86 11.67
N SER A 188 -1.82 6.32 11.44
CA SER A 188 -1.37 6.75 10.12
C SER A 188 -1.40 5.53 9.21
N SER A 189 -2.49 5.37 8.46
CA SER A 189 -2.56 4.38 7.39
C SER A 189 -1.58 4.81 6.30
N TYR A 190 -0.41 4.18 6.24
CA TYR A 190 0.44 4.29 5.07
C TYR A 190 -0.27 3.55 3.95
N VAL A 191 -1.02 4.27 3.14
CA VAL A 191 -1.42 3.82 1.81
C VAL A 191 -0.25 4.14 0.89
N PRO A 192 0.48 3.13 0.36
CA PRO A 192 1.29 3.37 -0.82
C PRO A 192 0.37 3.95 -1.87
N ASN A 193 0.75 5.11 -2.42
CA ASN A 193 0.05 5.73 -3.52
C ASN A 193 0.23 4.81 -4.73
N VAL A 194 -0.62 3.79 -4.86
CA VAL A 194 -0.67 2.97 -6.06
C VAL A 194 -1.31 3.88 -7.09
N MET A 195 -0.48 4.51 -7.92
CA MET A 195 -0.90 5.15 -9.15
C MET A 195 -1.63 4.09 -9.98
N MET A 196 -2.94 4.01 -9.80
CA MET A 196 -3.82 3.25 -10.66
C MET A 196 -3.87 4.04 -11.97
N ASN A 197 -3.01 3.66 -12.92
CA ASN A 197 -3.19 4.07 -14.31
C ASN A 197 -4.47 3.42 -14.81
N SER A 198 -5.58 4.14 -14.64
CA SER A 198 -6.88 3.81 -15.20
C SER A 198 -6.94 4.34 -16.64
N ASP A 199 -6.14 3.78 -17.53
CA ASP A 199 -6.35 3.97 -18.97
C ASP A 199 -7.02 2.72 -19.52
N VAL A 200 -8.35 2.82 -19.52
CA VAL A 200 -9.26 2.10 -20.39
C VAL A 200 -8.88 2.40 -21.85
N SER A 201 -8.94 1.36 -22.67
CA SER A 201 -9.04 1.37 -24.14
C SER A 201 -7.78 1.00 -24.91
N GLY A 202 -7.86 -0.13 -25.61
CA GLY A 202 -7.18 -0.32 -26.89
C GLY A 202 -5.78 -0.92 -26.83
N SER A 203 -5.72 -2.24 -27.04
CA SER A 203 -4.76 -2.92 -27.91
C SER A 203 -3.43 -2.21 -28.16
N THR A 204 -2.40 -2.51 -27.38
CA THR A 204 -1.02 -2.77 -27.85
C THR A 204 -0.24 -3.32 -26.67
N SER A 205 0.50 -4.40 -26.88
CA SER A 205 1.46 -5.00 -25.96
C SER A 205 2.49 -3.98 -25.44
N GLN A 206 2.12 -3.17 -24.46
CA GLN A 206 3.07 -2.41 -23.66
C GLN A 206 3.54 -3.35 -22.53
N LEU A 207 4.32 -4.36 -22.90
CA LEU A 207 4.98 -5.26 -21.93
C LEU A 207 6.00 -4.53 -21.04
N TYR A 208 6.28 -3.26 -21.32
CA TYR A 208 7.21 -2.44 -20.57
C TYR A 208 6.62 -1.05 -20.30
N PRO A 209 6.66 -0.56 -19.05
CA PRO A 209 6.47 0.87 -18.80
C PRO A 209 7.56 1.65 -19.53
N SER A 210 7.16 2.74 -20.19
CA SER A 210 8.09 3.60 -20.92
C SER A 210 9.08 4.27 -19.95
N LEU A 211 10.33 3.78 -19.90
CA LEU A 211 11.38 4.36 -19.05
C LEU A 211 11.96 5.69 -19.60
N LEU A 212 11.33 6.30 -20.61
CA LEU A 212 11.78 7.57 -21.18
C LEU A 212 11.52 8.81 -20.29
N SER A 213 11.11 8.64 -19.03
CA SER A 213 10.90 9.75 -18.10
C SER A 213 12.02 9.96 -17.07
N LEU A 214 13.10 9.16 -17.06
CA LEU A 214 14.24 9.46 -16.19
C LEU A 214 15.13 10.54 -16.85
N SER A 215 14.61 11.77 -16.89
CA SER A 215 15.44 12.95 -17.13
C SER A 215 16.37 13.09 -15.93
N SER A 216 17.68 12.92 -16.18
CA SER A 216 18.80 13.56 -15.51
C SER A 216 18.48 14.27 -14.18
N THR A 217 18.35 13.53 -13.08
CA THR A 217 18.49 14.08 -11.74
C THR A 217 19.74 13.49 -11.11
N ASN A 218 20.84 14.15 -11.43
CA ASN A 218 21.94 14.51 -10.55
C ASN A 218 22.36 13.50 -9.47
N ASP A 219 23.59 13.02 -9.61
CA ASP A 219 24.39 12.35 -8.58
C ASP A 219 24.14 12.93 -7.18
N HIS A 220 23.36 12.25 -6.37
CA HIS A 220 23.35 12.47 -4.93
C HIS A 220 23.04 11.15 -4.21
N LEU A 221 24.11 10.55 -3.69
CA LEU A 221 24.13 9.63 -2.56
C LEU A 221 23.06 8.53 -2.58
N ALA A 222 23.42 7.39 -3.15
CA ALA A 222 22.68 6.14 -3.01
C ALA A 222 22.27 5.91 -1.54
N PRO A 223 20.96 5.87 -1.22
CA PRO A 223 20.53 5.49 0.11
C PRO A 223 20.78 3.99 0.25
N THR A 224 21.74 3.62 1.11
CA THR A 224 21.96 2.25 1.56
C THR A 224 20.68 1.75 2.23
N TYR A 225 19.84 1.02 1.47
CA TYR A 225 18.77 0.19 2.01
C TYR A 225 19.33 -1.20 2.30
N GLY A 226 20.24 -1.28 3.27
CA GLY A 226 20.79 -2.55 3.76
C GLY A 226 20.16 -2.90 5.10
N PHE A 227 19.30 -3.92 5.13
CA PHE A 227 19.01 -4.64 6.36
C PHE A 227 20.33 -5.22 6.89
N LYS A 228 20.81 -4.68 8.01
CA LYS A 228 21.90 -5.29 8.76
C LYS A 228 21.40 -6.62 9.31
N ILE A 229 21.93 -7.72 8.78
CA ILE A 229 22.06 -8.97 9.54
C ILE A 229 23.40 -8.88 10.26
#